data_AF-A0A0C2E0C9-F1
#
_entry.id   AF-A0A0C2E0C9-F1
#
_cell.length_a   1.000
_cell.length_b   1.000
_cell.length_c   1.000
_cell.angle_alpha   90.00
_cell.angle_beta   90.00
_cell.angle_gamma   90.00
#
_symmetry.space_group_name_H-M   'P 1'
#
loop_
_entity.id
_entity.type
_entity.pdbx_description
1 polymer ?
#
loop_
_entity_poly.entity_id
_entity_poly.type
_entity_poly.pdbx_seq_one_letter_code
_entity_poly.pdbx_strand_id
1 'polypeptide(L)'
;MELALRTLGLPDPPTNVQAENGPQAGTLLVSWTPVTNQPKPPSRAAVHSYLIYADGKNIAQVPSATADHVLLRLADLSDDPPIFITVRTGTREGAVSCDSNVARVPRGPSFGAISDGLLQTAPLLDMAQSYPTGHYAAPLSGPKTAPYPAPPMLTSMP
;
A
#
# COMPACT_ATOMS: atom_id res chain seq x y z
N MET A 1 4.64 -9.13 -30.92
CA MET A 1 3.20 -9.08 -30.59
C MET A 1 2.92 -10.33 -29.80
N GLU A 2 2.70 -10.16 -28.51
CA GLU A 2 2.73 -11.20 -27.48
C GLU A 2 1.69 -12.29 -27.79
N LEU A 3 2.19 -13.48 -28.11
CA LEU A 3 1.38 -14.68 -28.26
C LEU A 3 0.96 -15.11 -26.86
N ALA A 4 -0.01 -14.40 -26.28
CA ALA A 4 -0.64 -14.80 -25.04
C ALA A 4 -1.17 -16.22 -25.27
N LEU A 5 -0.48 -17.17 -24.65
CA LEU A 5 -0.78 -18.59 -24.64
C LEU A 5 -2.17 -18.73 -24.01
N ARG A 6 -3.23 -18.54 -24.80
CA ARG A 6 -4.59 -18.95 -24.44
C ARG A 6 -4.54 -20.47 -24.41
N THR A 7 -4.06 -21.00 -23.29
CA THR A 7 -4.08 -22.43 -23.01
C THR A 7 -5.53 -22.86 -23.22
N LEU A 8 -5.72 -23.64 -24.28
CA LEU A 8 -6.99 -23.97 -24.90
C LEU A 8 -8.00 -24.44 -23.83
N GLY A 9 -8.93 -23.55 -23.44
CA GLY A 9 -10.05 -23.89 -22.55
C GLY A 9 -9.91 -23.55 -21.06
N LEU A 10 -8.85 -22.88 -20.61
CA LEU A 10 -8.77 -22.36 -19.23
C LEU A 10 -9.50 -21.01 -19.11
N PRO A 11 -10.16 -20.72 -17.96
CA PRO A 11 -10.72 -19.41 -17.70
C PRO A 11 -9.62 -18.35 -17.59
N ASP A 12 -9.94 -17.11 -17.92
CA ASP A 12 -9.05 -15.97 -17.75
C ASP A 12 -8.94 -15.61 -16.25
N PRO A 13 -7.76 -15.19 -15.76
CA PRO A 13 -7.59 -14.79 -14.36
C PRO A 13 -8.31 -13.47 -14.05
N PRO A 14 -8.68 -13.22 -12.79
CA PRO A 14 -9.20 -11.92 -12.38
C PRO A 14 -8.10 -10.86 -12.45
N THR A 15 -8.50 -9.60 -12.57
CA THR A 15 -7.58 -8.45 -12.69
C THR A 15 -7.76 -7.48 -11.53
N ASN A 16 -6.83 -6.56 -11.34
CA ASN A 16 -6.88 -5.54 -10.29
C ASN A 16 -7.04 -6.14 -8.88
N VAL A 17 -6.32 -7.22 -8.61
CA VAL A 17 -6.35 -7.86 -7.29
C VAL A 17 -5.61 -6.99 -6.30
N GLN A 18 -6.28 -6.61 -5.22
CA GLN A 18 -5.73 -5.81 -4.14
C GLN A 18 -6.05 -6.47 -2.80
N ALA A 19 -5.16 -6.28 -1.82
CA ALA A 19 -5.35 -6.73 -0.46
C ALA A 19 -5.26 -5.50 0.45
N GLU A 20 -6.29 -5.29 1.26
CA GLU A 20 -6.45 -4.14 2.14
C GLU A 20 -6.81 -4.60 3.54
N ASN A 21 -6.52 -3.78 4.55
CA ASN A 21 -6.97 -4.06 5.90
C ASN A 21 -8.50 -4.02 5.91
N GLY A 22 -9.12 -5.09 6.40
CA GLY A 22 -10.56 -5.13 6.55
C GLY A 22 -11.04 -4.13 7.61
N PRO A 23 -12.36 -3.87 7.66
CA PRO A 23 -12.94 -2.92 8.61
C PRO A 23 -12.77 -3.35 10.06
N GLN A 24 -12.54 -4.64 10.31
CA GLN A 24 -12.31 -5.19 11.65
C GLN A 24 -10.83 -5.49 11.84
N ALA A 25 -10.30 -5.25 13.05
CA ALA A 25 -8.95 -5.64 13.40
C ALA A 25 -8.79 -7.16 13.21
N GLY A 26 -7.69 -7.58 12.57
CA GLY A 26 -7.47 -9.00 12.27
C GLY A 26 -8.26 -9.52 11.06
N THR A 27 -8.87 -8.65 10.24
CA THR A 27 -9.50 -9.03 8.98
C THR A 27 -8.76 -8.43 7.78
N LEU A 28 -8.79 -9.14 6.66
CA LEU A 28 -8.20 -8.76 5.39
C LEU A 28 -9.29 -8.72 4.34
N LEU A 29 -9.45 -7.59 3.66
CA LEU A 29 -10.30 -7.44 2.50
C LEU A 29 -9.46 -7.69 1.26
N VAL A 30 -9.83 -8.69 0.46
CA VAL A 30 -9.22 -8.91 -0.85
C VAL A 30 -10.25 -8.53 -1.89
N SER A 31 -9.93 -7.58 -2.76
CA SER A 31 -10.79 -7.10 -3.86
C SER A 31 -10.16 -7.43 -5.21
N TRP A 32 -10.97 -7.67 -6.22
CA TRP A 32 -10.56 -8.00 -7.59
C TRP A 32 -11.69 -7.72 -8.56
N THR A 33 -11.34 -7.37 -9.80
CA THR A 33 -12.31 -7.21 -10.87
C THR A 33 -12.74 -8.59 -11.41
N PRO A 34 -14.03 -8.96 -11.33
CA PRO A 34 -14.53 -10.22 -11.85
C PRO A 34 -14.41 -10.29 -13.37
N VAL A 35 -14.24 -11.50 -13.89
CA VAL A 35 -13.95 -11.69 -15.30
C VAL A 35 -15.23 -11.60 -16.13
N THR A 36 -15.43 -10.47 -16.80
CA THR A 36 -16.61 -10.21 -17.64
C THR A 36 -16.46 -10.71 -19.08
N ASN A 37 -15.22 -10.93 -19.53
CA ASN A 37 -14.90 -11.36 -20.88
C ASN A 37 -15.03 -12.89 -21.10
N GLN A 38 -15.43 -13.63 -20.05
CA GLN A 38 -15.60 -15.09 -20.12
C GLN A 38 -16.97 -15.48 -20.69
N PRO A 39 -17.05 -16.64 -21.37
CA PRO A 39 -18.29 -17.10 -21.97
C PRO A 39 -19.31 -17.45 -20.86
N LYS A 40 -20.57 -17.07 -21.09
CA LYS A 40 -21.66 -17.30 -20.13
C LYS A 40 -21.97 -18.80 -19.99
N PRO A 41 -22.52 -19.24 -18.84
CA PRO A 41 -23.06 -20.59 -18.70
C PRO A 41 -24.06 -20.89 -19.84
N PRO A 42 -24.01 -22.07 -20.49
CA PRO A 42 -23.47 -23.36 -20.02
C PRO A 42 -22.01 -23.66 -20.45
N SER A 43 -21.23 -22.66 -20.85
CA SER A 43 -19.86 -22.88 -21.31
C SER A 43 -18.97 -23.49 -20.22
N ARG A 44 -18.12 -24.45 -20.61
CA ARG A 44 -17.16 -25.12 -19.69
C ARG A 44 -16.11 -24.15 -19.12
N ALA A 45 -15.85 -23.07 -19.85
CA ALA A 45 -14.98 -21.97 -19.42
C ALA A 45 -15.71 -20.91 -18.58
N ALA A 46 -17.00 -21.07 -18.28
CA ALA A 46 -17.73 -20.11 -17.46
C ALA A 46 -17.17 -20.06 -16.03
N VAL A 47 -16.98 -18.84 -15.54
CA VAL A 47 -16.57 -18.62 -14.15
C VAL A 47 -17.63 -19.20 -13.22
N HIS A 48 -17.18 -19.95 -12.22
CA HIS A 48 -18.03 -20.56 -11.20
C HIS A 48 -17.61 -20.13 -9.79
N SER A 49 -16.30 -20.08 -9.54
CA SER A 49 -15.75 -19.71 -8.25
C SER A 49 -14.45 -18.94 -8.39
N TYR A 50 -14.02 -18.23 -7.35
CA TYR A 50 -12.69 -17.66 -7.23
C TYR A 50 -11.93 -18.35 -6.10
N LEU A 51 -10.69 -18.71 -6.33
CA LEU A 51 -9.79 -19.35 -5.38
C LEU A 51 -8.75 -18.33 -4.94
N ILE A 52 -8.66 -18.07 -3.64
CA ILE A 52 -7.72 -17.13 -3.07
C ILE A 52 -6.53 -17.92 -2.54
N TYR A 53 -5.35 -17.58 -3.03
CA TYR A 53 -4.09 -18.16 -2.64
C TYR A 53 -3.28 -17.15 -1.85
N ALA A 54 -2.71 -17.59 -0.74
CA ALA A 54 -1.77 -16.84 0.07
C ALA A 54 -0.46 -17.59 0.11
N ASP A 55 0.64 -16.92 -0.26
CA ASP A 55 1.97 -17.54 -0.29
C ASP A 55 2.03 -18.84 -1.14
N GLY A 56 1.14 -18.96 -2.13
CA GLY A 56 1.00 -20.16 -2.97
C GLY A 56 0.09 -21.26 -2.41
N LYS A 57 -0.51 -21.08 -1.22
CA LYS A 57 -1.48 -22.02 -0.63
C LYS A 57 -2.91 -21.50 -0.79
N ASN A 58 -3.85 -22.35 -1.19
CA ASN A 58 -5.26 -21.97 -1.19
C ASN A 58 -5.74 -21.77 0.25
N ILE A 59 -6.24 -20.57 0.54
CA ILE A 59 -6.73 -20.17 1.87
C ILE A 59 -8.25 -20.00 1.90
N ALA A 60 -8.86 -19.70 0.75
CA ALA A 60 -10.30 -19.54 0.65
C ALA A 60 -10.79 -19.80 -0.77
N GLN A 61 -12.08 -20.11 -0.87
CA GLN A 61 -12.78 -20.26 -2.13
C GLN A 61 -14.13 -19.57 -2.05
N VAL A 62 -14.43 -18.73 -3.05
CA VAL A 62 -15.68 -17.98 -3.16
C VAL A 62 -16.47 -18.57 -4.33
N PRO A 63 -17.54 -19.35 -4.07
CA PRO A 63 -18.35 -20.00 -5.12
C PRO A 63 -19.33 -19.00 -5.78
N SER A 64 -18.81 -17.87 -6.27
CA SER A 64 -19.62 -16.84 -6.93
C SER A 64 -18.86 -16.25 -8.11
N ALA A 65 -19.48 -16.29 -9.29
CA ALA A 65 -18.88 -15.79 -10.52
C ALA A 65 -18.79 -14.26 -10.59
N THR A 66 -19.66 -13.57 -9.85
CA THR A 66 -19.74 -12.10 -9.78
C THR A 66 -19.14 -11.56 -8.49
N ALA A 67 -18.48 -12.39 -7.69
CA ALA A 67 -17.75 -11.89 -6.54
C ALA A 67 -16.59 -11.01 -7.02
N ASP A 68 -16.50 -9.85 -6.41
CA ASP A 68 -15.46 -8.84 -6.63
C ASP A 68 -14.59 -8.68 -5.37
N HIS A 69 -15.01 -9.24 -4.23
CA HIS A 69 -14.26 -9.15 -2.99
C HIS A 69 -14.57 -10.31 -2.05
N VAL A 70 -13.68 -10.50 -1.07
CA VAL A 70 -13.87 -11.41 0.07
C VAL A 70 -13.21 -10.84 1.32
N LEU A 71 -13.85 -11.07 2.46
CA LEU A 71 -13.29 -10.80 3.78
C LEU A 71 -12.73 -12.09 4.37
N LEU A 72 -11.45 -12.06 4.72
CA LEU A 72 -10.73 -13.16 5.36
C LEU A 72 -10.32 -12.73 6.75
N ARG A 73 -10.30 -13.68 7.70
CA ARG A 73 -9.77 -13.41 9.04
C ARG A 73 -8.29 -13.81 9.04
N LEU A 74 -7.41 -12.91 9.43
CA LEU A 74 -5.98 -13.19 9.56
C LEU A 74 -5.73 -14.38 10.50
N ALA A 75 -6.54 -14.50 11.57
CA ALA A 75 -6.50 -15.62 12.50
C ALA A 75 -6.79 -17.00 11.87
N ASP A 76 -7.44 -17.05 10.70
CA ASP A 76 -7.74 -18.28 9.96
C ASP A 76 -6.58 -18.69 9.04
N LEU A 77 -5.72 -17.73 8.67
CA LEU A 77 -4.67 -17.92 7.67
C LEU A 77 -3.43 -18.60 8.27
N SER A 78 -2.89 -18.05 9.36
CA SER A 78 -1.78 -18.56 10.18
C SER A 78 -1.43 -17.56 11.29
N ASP A 79 -0.47 -17.91 12.14
CA ASP A 79 0.11 -17.01 13.16
C ASP A 79 0.77 -15.76 12.51
N ASP A 80 1.39 -15.92 11.33
CA ASP A 80 1.91 -14.82 10.51
C ASP A 80 0.96 -14.50 9.34
N PRO A 81 0.59 -13.22 9.12
CA PRO A 81 -0.21 -12.82 7.97
C PRO A 81 0.61 -12.97 6.68
N PRO A 82 0.08 -13.60 5.62
CA PRO A 82 0.82 -13.83 4.37
C PRO A 82 1.31 -12.51 3.74
N ILE A 83 2.43 -12.54 2.99
CA ILE A 83 2.96 -11.35 2.31
C ILE A 83 2.17 -11.05 1.03
N PHE A 84 1.81 -12.11 0.31
CA PHE A 84 1.32 -12.04 -1.05
C PHE A 84 0.04 -12.85 -1.20
N ILE A 85 -0.94 -12.25 -1.87
CA ILE A 85 -2.21 -12.86 -2.23
C ILE A 85 -2.32 -12.91 -3.76
N THR A 86 -2.75 -14.04 -4.30
CA THR A 86 -3.19 -14.17 -5.68
C THR A 86 -4.60 -14.74 -5.73
N VAL A 87 -5.36 -14.40 -6.76
CA VAL A 87 -6.71 -14.92 -6.98
C VAL A 87 -6.73 -15.66 -8.31
N ARG A 88 -7.39 -16.82 -8.33
CA ARG A 88 -7.58 -17.62 -9.54
C ARG A 88 -9.06 -17.83 -9.80
N THR A 89 -9.44 -17.86 -11.06
CA THR A 89 -10.79 -18.18 -11.52
C THR A 89 -10.94 -19.70 -11.64
N GLY A 90 -11.97 -20.27 -11.03
CA GLY A 90 -12.34 -21.67 -11.16
C GLY A 90 -13.66 -21.85 -11.93
N THR A 91 -13.72 -22.86 -12.80
CA THR A 91 -14.95 -23.24 -13.53
C THR A 91 -15.67 -24.40 -12.85
N ARG A 92 -16.93 -24.64 -13.25
CA ARG A 92 -17.75 -25.74 -12.70
C ARG A 92 -17.15 -27.13 -12.94
N GLU A 93 -16.33 -27.29 -13.99
CA GLU A 93 -15.68 -28.57 -14.30
C GLU A 93 -14.34 -28.77 -13.57
N GLY A 94 -13.91 -27.79 -12.76
CA GLY A 94 -12.65 -27.86 -12.01
C GLY A 94 -11.45 -27.32 -12.77
N ALA A 95 -11.64 -26.65 -13.91
CA ALA A 95 -10.56 -25.92 -14.56
C ALA A 95 -10.23 -24.64 -13.77
N VAL A 96 -8.95 -24.35 -13.58
CA VAL A 96 -8.47 -23.19 -12.83
C VAL A 96 -7.61 -22.33 -13.75
N SER A 97 -7.79 -21.01 -13.70
CA SER A 97 -6.97 -20.05 -14.44
C SER A 97 -5.53 -20.01 -13.91
N CYS A 98 -4.66 -19.30 -14.62
CA CYS A 98 -3.40 -18.82 -14.04
C CYS A 98 -3.63 -17.92 -12.82
N ASP A 99 -2.56 -17.64 -12.07
CA ASP A 99 -2.55 -16.59 -11.05
C ASP A 99 -2.86 -15.22 -11.64
N SER A 100 -3.65 -14.43 -10.90
CA SER A 100 -3.77 -12.99 -11.12
C SER A 100 -2.47 -12.24 -10.81
N ASN A 101 -2.52 -10.91 -10.88
CA ASN A 101 -1.48 -10.08 -10.29
C ASN A 101 -1.32 -10.39 -8.79
N VAL A 102 -0.11 -10.20 -8.29
CA VAL A 102 0.22 -10.38 -6.87
C VAL A 102 -0.23 -9.15 -6.09
N ALA A 103 -1.10 -9.35 -5.11
CA ALA A 103 -1.53 -8.33 -4.17
C ALA A 103 -0.71 -8.45 -2.87
N ARG A 104 -0.12 -7.34 -2.43
CA ARG A 104 0.67 -7.33 -1.18
C ARG A 104 -0.26 -7.06 0.00
N VAL A 105 -0.17 -7.89 1.03
CA VAL A 105 -0.92 -7.69 2.26
C VAL A 105 -0.34 -6.49 3.03
N PRO A 106 -1.17 -5.53 3.46
CA PRO A 106 -0.71 -4.41 4.27
C PRO A 106 -0.31 -4.92 5.66
N ARG A 107 0.98 -4.78 5.98
CA ARG A 107 1.58 -5.13 7.29
C ARG A 107 1.82 -3.92 8.19
N GLY A 108 1.27 -2.76 7.82
CA GLY A 108 1.32 -1.54 8.63
C GLY A 108 0.21 -1.51 9.69
N PRO A 109 0.26 -0.55 10.63
CA PRO A 109 -0.82 -0.39 11.60
C PRO A 109 -2.14 -0.23 10.85
N SER A 110 -3.13 -1.08 11.20
CA SER A 110 -4.49 -0.97 10.70
C SER A 110 -4.96 0.48 10.83
N PHE A 111 -5.71 1.01 9.87
CA PHE A 111 -6.16 2.41 9.85
C PHE A 111 -6.96 2.88 11.10
N GLY A 112 -7.24 1.99 12.06
CA GLY A 112 -7.79 2.30 13.40
C GLY A 112 -6.78 2.34 14.55
N ALA A 113 -5.48 2.12 14.32
CA ALA A 113 -4.42 2.18 15.33
C ALA A 113 -3.51 3.42 15.18
N ILE A 114 -3.72 4.24 14.16
CA ILE A 114 -3.01 5.52 13.96
C ILE A 114 -3.60 6.68 14.79
N SER A 115 -4.43 6.39 15.80
CA SER A 115 -5.01 7.42 16.67
C SER A 115 -4.35 7.56 18.05
N ASP A 116 -3.36 6.74 18.43
CA ASP A 116 -2.78 6.84 19.80
C ASP A 116 -1.25 6.83 19.88
N GLY A 117 -0.52 6.80 18.76
CA GLY A 117 0.96 6.57 18.81
C GLY A 117 1.86 7.52 18.02
N LEU A 118 1.34 8.38 17.14
CA LEU A 118 2.19 9.21 16.28
C LEU A 118 2.31 10.66 16.79
N LEU A 119 2.79 10.84 18.02
CA LEU A 119 3.49 12.07 18.44
C LEU A 119 4.72 11.78 19.33
N GLN A 120 5.34 10.60 19.21
CA GLN A 120 6.50 10.27 20.04
C GLN A 120 7.72 9.84 19.24
N THR A 121 8.18 10.74 18.37
CA THR A 121 9.59 10.77 17.92
C THR A 121 10.10 12.20 17.84
N ALA A 122 10.51 12.77 18.97
CA ALA A 122 11.69 13.63 19.09
C ALA A 122 11.94 14.02 20.56
N PRO A 123 12.91 13.41 21.29
CA PRO A 123 13.48 14.03 22.46
C PRO A 123 14.72 14.82 22.01
N LEU A 124 14.55 15.97 21.37
CA LEU A 124 15.68 16.89 21.09
C LEU A 124 15.26 18.36 21.13
N LEU A 125 14.39 18.77 22.06
CA LEU A 125 14.18 20.19 22.33
C LEU A 125 14.13 20.57 23.82
N ASP A 126 14.42 19.65 24.73
CA ASP A 126 14.44 19.89 26.18
C ASP A 126 15.86 19.82 26.76
N MET A 127 16.82 20.52 26.14
CA MET A 127 18.16 20.73 26.76
C MET A 127 18.61 22.19 26.70
N ALA A 128 17.76 23.12 26.26
CA ALA A 128 18.14 24.52 26.08
C ALA A 128 17.69 25.47 27.21
N GLN A 129 17.08 24.96 28.29
CA GLN A 129 16.52 25.81 29.36
C GLN A 129 17.18 25.66 30.73
N SER A 130 18.38 25.10 30.84
CA SER A 130 19.07 24.97 32.13
C SER A 130 20.51 25.48 32.09
N TYR A 131 20.69 26.79 31.99
CA TYR A 131 21.90 27.46 32.47
C TYR A 131 21.52 28.75 33.22
N PRO A 132 21.69 28.78 34.56
CA PRO A 132 21.69 30.01 35.33
C PRO A 132 23.14 30.50 35.45
N THR A 133 23.51 31.51 34.68
CA THR A 133 24.80 32.21 34.86
C THR A 133 24.52 33.69 34.56
N GLY A 134 24.51 34.57 35.55
CA GLY A 134 25.67 34.87 36.38
C GLY A 134 26.35 36.09 35.75
N HIS A 135 26.44 37.16 36.53
CA HIS A 135 26.89 38.48 36.13
C HIS A 135 28.33 38.52 35.55
N TYR A 136 28.74 39.75 35.20
CA TYR A 136 30.10 40.33 35.11
C TYR A 136 30.82 40.37 33.74
N ALA A 137 30.93 41.63 33.27
CA ALA A 137 32.13 42.32 32.74
C ALA A 137 32.58 42.12 31.27
N ALA A 138 32.45 43.21 30.50
CA ALA A 138 33.31 43.56 29.37
C ALA A 138 34.75 43.90 29.86
N PRO A 139 35.81 43.89 29.01
CA PRO A 139 36.08 45.03 28.11
C PRO A 139 36.83 44.74 26.78
N LEU A 140 36.77 45.76 25.90
CA LEU A 140 37.67 46.23 24.82
C LEU A 140 38.72 45.31 24.15
N SER A 141 38.65 45.25 22.81
CA SER A 141 39.72 45.77 21.91
C SER A 141 39.24 45.83 20.46
N GLY A 142 39.21 47.03 19.86
CA GLY A 142 39.18 47.22 18.39
C GLY A 142 40.59 47.18 17.80
N PRO A 143 40.87 47.75 16.60
CA PRO A 143 39.98 48.28 15.56
C PRO A 143 40.26 47.66 14.17
N LYS A 144 39.55 48.06 13.10
CA LYS A 144 40.11 48.53 11.79
C LYS A 144 39.08 48.59 10.63
N THR A 145 38.85 49.83 10.18
CA THR A 145 38.49 50.36 8.84
C THR A 145 37.19 49.96 8.11
N ALA A 146 36.17 50.83 8.25
CA ALA A 146 35.67 51.85 7.29
C ALA A 146 35.22 51.43 5.84
N PRO A 147 34.58 52.33 5.07
CA PRO A 147 33.16 52.30 4.69
C PRO A 147 32.99 52.18 3.15
N TYR A 148 31.78 52.33 2.59
CA TYR A 148 31.44 52.96 1.28
C TYR A 148 30.15 52.39 0.66
N PRO A 149 29.41 53.20 -0.14
CA PRO A 149 27.97 53.39 0.01
C PRO A 149 27.19 52.93 -1.24
N ALA A 150 25.86 52.96 -1.14
CA ALA A 150 24.97 52.66 -2.26
C ALA A 150 25.10 53.70 -3.41
N PRO A 151 25.11 53.27 -4.70
CA PRO A 151 24.98 54.18 -5.83
C PRO A 151 23.50 54.39 -6.27
N PRO A 152 23.18 55.56 -6.86
CA PRO A 152 21.82 56.02 -7.16
C PRO A 152 21.26 55.51 -8.51
N MET A 153 19.94 55.68 -8.66
CA MET A 153 19.11 55.33 -9.81
C MET A 153 19.31 56.27 -11.03
N LEU A 154 19.00 55.70 -12.21
CA LEU A 154 18.21 56.25 -13.32
C LEU A 154 18.91 56.46 -14.69
N THR A 155 18.26 55.82 -15.67
CA THR A 155 18.02 56.14 -17.10
C THR A 155 19.20 56.44 -18.02
N SER A 156 19.33 55.55 -19.00
CA SER A 156 20.02 55.78 -20.27
C SER A 156 19.09 56.57 -21.22
N MET A 157 19.68 57.26 -22.21
CA MET A 157 19.25 57.48 -23.61
C MET A 157 19.53 58.94 -24.06
N PRO A 158 19.84 59.13 -25.37
CA PRO A 158 21.01 59.88 -25.85
C PRO A 158 20.88 61.40 -25.97
#